data_AF-A0A7X8Z181-F1
#
_entry.id   AF-A0A7X8Z181-F1
#
_cell.length_a   1.000
_cell.length_b   1.000
_cell.length_c   1.000
_cell.angle_alpha   90.00
_cell.angle_beta   90.00
_cell.angle_gamma   90.00
#
_symmetry.space_group_name_H-M   'P 1'
#
loop_
_entity.id
_entity.type
_entity.pdbx_description
1 polymer ?
#
loop_
_entity_poly.entity_id
_entity_poly.type
_entity_poly.pdbx_seq_one_letter_code
_entity_poly.pdbx_strand_id
1 'polypeptide(L)'
;MATVTMVPLADLTTCPSCIGFHTLRIPDHWNVMDAYGNPIGTGVPLEIYIGGPYPECSTDEDCDDGNLCTTGTCDEMNCFFEPVWCPEGEVCDPETGECVSEYTAPVLIEASSVMTHGAAGDFAINLNLASPWSIESRRESQITQHRFKFVFDQPIDISNAVVTLSHGSHNGTLTLEGDNVLVATMATSPNPAPLNNVCLTINISGVKDVSGQYEMAPAVIRARLILGDVNFSGVANILDLSAVKTQIFISPSAANFIFDVDASGSIAILDMNAVKSNLFGTATCP
;
A
#
# COMPACT_ATOMS: atom_id res chain seq x y z
N MET A 1 33.68 2.95 -26.27
CA MET A 1 33.72 4.08 -27.22
C MET A 1 32.71 3.80 -28.32
N ALA A 2 31.53 4.42 -28.24
CA ALA A 2 30.59 4.44 -29.35
C ALA A 2 30.69 5.85 -29.95
N THR A 3 31.13 5.93 -31.21
CA THR A 3 31.18 7.16 -31.98
C THR A 3 29.75 7.57 -32.33
N VAL A 4 29.31 8.71 -31.82
CA VAL A 4 28.06 9.36 -32.24
C VAL A 4 28.38 10.16 -33.51
N THR A 5 27.96 9.67 -34.66
CA THR A 5 27.95 10.47 -35.89
C THR A 5 26.77 11.43 -35.83
N MET A 6 27.02 12.68 -35.47
CA MET A 6 26.03 13.74 -35.63
C MET A 6 25.97 14.12 -37.12
N VAL A 7 24.78 13.99 -37.72
CA VAL A 7 24.52 14.55 -39.06
C VAL A 7 24.18 16.03 -38.87
N PRO A 8 24.81 16.96 -39.62
CA PRO A 8 24.49 18.38 -39.51
C PRO A 8 23.03 18.65 -39.87
N LEU A 9 22.37 19.54 -39.12
CA LEU A 9 20.96 19.91 -39.24
C LEU A 9 20.55 20.55 -40.60
N ALA A 10 21.48 20.67 -41.55
CA ALA A 10 21.25 21.39 -42.80
C ALA A 10 20.52 20.58 -43.90
N ASP A 11 20.29 19.27 -43.72
CA ASP A 11 19.83 18.39 -44.81
C ASP A 11 18.42 17.78 -44.62
N LEU A 12 17.68 18.20 -43.60
CA LEU A 12 16.31 17.70 -43.35
C LEU A 12 15.22 18.40 -44.16
N THR A 13 15.55 19.47 -44.89
CA THR A 13 14.57 20.23 -45.69
C THR A 13 14.28 19.61 -47.07
N THR A 14 15.00 18.55 -47.48
CA THR A 14 14.88 18.00 -48.85
C THR A 14 14.53 16.50 -48.96
N CYS A 15 14.21 15.80 -47.87
CA CYS A 15 13.81 14.38 -47.93
C CYS A 15 12.34 14.16 -47.53
N PRO A 16 11.39 14.08 -48.49
CA PRO A 16 9.96 13.88 -48.19
C PRO A 16 9.63 12.48 -47.64
N SER A 17 10.58 11.54 -47.64
CA SER A 17 10.38 10.14 -47.22
C SER A 17 11.18 9.74 -45.98
N CYS A 18 11.80 10.68 -45.27
CA CYS A 18 12.63 10.40 -44.10
C CYS A 18 11.86 10.46 -42.75
N ILE A 19 10.52 10.36 -42.76
CA ILE A 19 9.70 10.18 -41.55
C ILE A 19 9.87 8.71 -41.09
N GLY A 20 11.01 8.41 -40.47
CA GLY A 20 11.29 7.12 -39.86
C GLY A 20 11.38 7.29 -38.35
N PHE A 21 10.56 6.52 -37.62
CA PHE A 21 10.73 6.35 -36.17
C PHE A 21 12.11 5.73 -35.90
N HIS A 22 13.05 6.51 -35.36
CA HIS A 22 14.31 6.01 -34.85
C HIS A 22 14.13 5.61 -33.38
N THR A 23 14.29 4.32 -33.09
CA THR A 23 14.36 3.81 -31.71
C THR A 23 15.74 4.11 -31.13
N LEU A 24 15.83 5.13 -30.28
CA LEU A 24 17.00 5.37 -29.44
C LEU A 24 16.93 4.43 -28.22
N ARG A 25 17.93 3.56 -28.04
CA ARG A 25 18.01 2.69 -26.86
C ARG A 25 18.77 3.42 -25.75
N ILE A 26 18.04 3.96 -24.79
CA ILE A 26 18.60 4.68 -23.64
C ILE A 26 19.00 3.64 -22.56
N PRO A 27 20.24 3.67 -22.03
CA PRO A 27 20.65 2.76 -20.96
C PRO A 27 19.92 3.00 -19.63
N ASP A 28 19.70 1.95 -18.84
CA ASP A 28 18.92 1.93 -17.58
C ASP A 28 19.43 2.83 -16.44
N HIS A 29 20.53 3.57 -16.64
CA HIS A 29 21.13 4.49 -15.67
C HIS A 29 20.99 5.97 -16.07
N TRP A 30 20.21 6.27 -17.11
CA TRP A 30 19.93 7.63 -17.57
C TRP A 30 18.50 7.98 -17.20
N ASN A 31 18.32 8.98 -16.35
CA ASN A 31 17.01 9.59 -16.11
C ASN A 31 16.64 10.39 -17.36
N VAL A 32 15.59 9.96 -18.04
CA VAL A 32 15.00 10.73 -19.14
C VAL A 32 14.01 11.68 -18.50
N MET A 33 14.23 12.97 -18.72
CA MET A 33 13.33 14.04 -18.27
C MET A 33 12.61 14.60 -19.49
N ASP A 34 11.38 15.07 -19.30
CA ASP A 34 10.69 15.84 -20.34
C ASP A 34 11.36 17.22 -20.51
N ALA A 35 10.84 18.05 -21.42
CA ALA A 35 11.33 19.42 -21.61
C ALA A 35 11.22 20.30 -20.35
N TYR A 36 10.58 19.78 -19.30
CA TYR A 36 10.19 20.46 -18.07
C TYR A 36 10.84 19.81 -16.83
N GLY A 37 11.83 18.92 -17.01
CA GLY A 37 12.60 18.32 -15.91
C GLY A 37 11.89 17.18 -15.17
N ASN A 38 10.68 16.79 -15.57
CA ASN A 38 9.93 15.71 -14.90
C ASN A 38 10.45 14.34 -15.34
N PRO A 39 10.65 13.38 -14.41
CA PRO A 39 11.01 12.01 -14.77
C PRO A 39 9.87 11.37 -15.58
N ILE A 40 10.11 11.07 -16.85
CA ILE A 40 9.11 10.44 -17.71
C ILE A 40 9.20 8.92 -17.52
N GLY A 41 8.09 8.32 -17.06
CA GLY A 41 7.97 6.87 -16.88
C GLY A 41 8.24 6.10 -18.18
N THR A 42 8.91 4.95 -18.07
CA THR A 42 9.22 4.10 -19.22
C THR A 42 7.92 3.58 -19.86
N GLY A 43 7.58 4.04 -21.07
CA GLY A 43 6.45 3.49 -21.85
C GLY A 43 5.53 4.48 -22.54
N VAL A 44 5.70 5.80 -22.35
CA VAL A 44 4.96 6.82 -23.12
C VAL A 44 5.65 7.13 -24.46
N PRO A 45 4.90 7.40 -25.55
CA PRO A 45 5.47 7.86 -26.82
C PRO A 45 6.26 9.15 -26.59
N LEU A 46 7.56 9.12 -26.85
CA LEU A 46 8.50 10.21 -26.61
C LEU A 46 8.28 11.35 -27.63
N GLU A 47 7.92 12.54 -27.17
CA GLU A 47 8.36 13.78 -27.83
C GLU A 47 9.66 14.21 -27.16
N ILE A 48 10.79 13.92 -27.80
CA ILE A 48 12.09 14.47 -27.40
C ILE A 48 12.11 15.92 -27.88
N TYR A 49 12.05 16.87 -26.95
CA TYR A 49 12.20 18.28 -27.26
C TYR A 49 13.67 18.59 -27.55
N ILE A 50 14.03 18.61 -28.84
CA ILE A 50 15.30 19.17 -29.30
C ILE A 50 15.08 20.68 -29.43
N GLY A 51 15.59 21.43 -28.45
CA GLY A 51 15.33 22.85 -28.27
C GLY A 51 15.35 23.68 -29.56
N GLY A 52 14.29 24.47 -29.75
CA GLY A 52 14.30 25.59 -30.69
C GLY A 52 15.22 26.72 -30.21
N PRO A 53 15.46 27.76 -31.03
CA PRO A 53 16.27 28.91 -30.62
C PRO A 53 15.71 29.50 -29.33
N TYR A 54 16.56 29.69 -28.33
CA TYR A 54 16.19 30.32 -27.05
C TYR A 54 15.54 31.68 -27.34
N PRO A 55 14.45 32.06 -26.65
CA PRO A 55 13.93 33.41 -26.76
C PRO A 55 15.04 34.40 -26.40
N GLU A 56 15.27 35.37 -27.28
CA GLU A 56 16.25 36.42 -27.03
C GLU A 56 15.77 37.29 -25.86
N CYS A 57 16.67 37.57 -24.92
CA CYS A 57 16.37 38.33 -23.71
C CYS A 57 17.34 39.51 -23.55
N SER A 58 16.89 40.53 -22.81
CA SER A 58 17.71 41.69 -22.42
C SER A 58 17.88 41.83 -20.91
N THR A 59 16.97 41.23 -20.15
CA THR A 59 16.93 41.17 -18.68
C THR A 59 16.40 39.82 -18.23
N ASP A 60 16.62 39.45 -16.97
CA ASP A 60 16.08 38.22 -16.38
C ASP A 60 14.54 38.18 -16.41
N GLU A 61 13.89 39.34 -16.35
CA GLU A 61 12.42 39.47 -16.44
C GLU A 61 11.87 39.07 -17.82
N ASP A 62 12.67 39.17 -18.88
CA ASP A 62 12.29 38.70 -20.22
C ASP A 62 12.27 37.16 -20.29
N CYS A 63 12.86 36.50 -19.30
CA CYS A 63 12.95 35.04 -19.18
C CYS A 63 11.95 34.47 -18.17
N ASP A 64 10.94 35.23 -17.74
CA ASP A 64 9.83 34.67 -16.97
C ASP A 64 8.93 33.84 -17.90
N ASP A 65 8.98 32.51 -17.75
CA ASP A 65 8.12 31.56 -18.47
C ASP A 65 6.79 31.29 -17.74
N GLY A 66 6.55 31.98 -16.63
CA GLY A 66 5.36 31.79 -15.79
C GLY A 66 5.37 30.47 -15.01
N ASN A 67 6.48 29.73 -15.01
CA ASN A 67 6.66 28.54 -14.19
C ASN A 67 7.39 28.89 -12.90
N LEU A 68 6.65 28.85 -11.78
CA LEU A 68 7.18 29.20 -10.47
C LEU A 68 8.22 28.19 -9.94
N CYS A 69 8.36 27.03 -10.58
CA CYS A 69 9.36 26.01 -10.25
C CYS A 69 10.64 26.10 -11.08
N THR A 70 10.78 27.15 -11.89
CA THR A 70 12.02 27.47 -12.60
C THR A 70 12.40 28.93 -12.35
N THR A 71 13.70 29.17 -12.21
CA THR A 71 14.25 30.52 -12.24
C THR A 71 14.79 30.79 -13.63
N GLY A 72 14.15 31.73 -14.35
CA GLY A 72 14.63 32.25 -15.62
C GLY A 72 15.76 33.26 -15.41
N THR A 73 16.89 33.06 -16.08
CA THR A 73 18.03 33.99 -16.08
C THR A 73 18.41 34.30 -17.53
N CYS A 74 18.69 35.57 -17.81
CA CYS A 74 19.18 36.01 -19.11
C CYS A 74 20.71 36.00 -19.11
N ASP A 75 21.31 35.08 -19.86
CA ASP A 75 22.76 35.02 -20.05
C ASP A 75 23.12 35.02 -21.53
N GLU A 76 24.11 35.82 -21.91
CA GLU A 76 24.54 36.01 -23.30
C GLU A 76 23.39 36.18 -24.33
N MET A 77 22.36 36.96 -23.98
CA MET A 77 21.15 37.21 -24.80
C MET A 77 20.20 36.00 -24.97
N ASN A 78 20.37 34.95 -24.18
CA ASN A 78 19.52 33.76 -24.20
C ASN A 78 18.91 33.48 -22.82
N CYS A 79 17.66 33.04 -22.79
CA CYS A 79 17.05 32.57 -21.56
C CYS A 79 17.53 31.18 -21.16
N PHE A 80 17.97 31.06 -19.92
CA PHE A 80 18.29 29.82 -19.23
C PHE A 80 17.29 29.60 -18.08
N PHE A 81 16.78 28.38 -17.98
CA PHE A 81 15.80 28.01 -16.95
C PHE A 81 16.44 26.97 -16.03
N GLU A 82 16.64 27.33 -14.77
CA GLU A 82 17.14 26.42 -13.74
C GLU A 82 15.98 25.97 -12.84
N PRO A 83 15.82 24.66 -12.56
CA PRO A 83 14.78 24.19 -11.66
C PRO A 83 15.04 24.61 -10.22
N VAL A 84 13.98 24.99 -9.51
CA VAL A 84 14.02 25.29 -8.07
C VAL A 84 14.47 24.04 -7.31
N TRP A 85 15.48 24.20 -6.47
CA TRP A 85 16.06 23.08 -5.72
C TRP A 85 15.35 22.88 -4.39
N CYS A 86 14.62 21.78 -4.27
CA CYS A 86 13.95 21.41 -3.03
C CYS A 86 14.80 20.48 -2.16
N PRO A 87 14.65 20.56 -0.82
CA PRO A 87 15.20 19.58 0.11
C PRO A 87 14.82 18.14 -0.24
N GLU A 88 15.58 17.18 0.28
CA GLU A 88 15.31 15.75 0.07
C GLU A 88 13.89 15.38 0.57
N GLY A 89 13.09 14.75 -0.31
CA GLY A 89 11.69 14.39 -0.02
C GLY A 89 10.68 15.48 -0.32
N GLU A 90 11.10 16.61 -0.90
CA GLU A 90 10.23 17.69 -1.36
C GLU A 90 10.35 17.89 -2.87
N VAL A 91 9.25 18.32 -3.48
CA VAL A 91 9.13 18.72 -4.89
C VAL A 91 8.57 20.12 -4.95
N CYS A 92 8.92 20.89 -5.99
CA CYS A 92 8.35 22.23 -6.16
C CYS A 92 6.89 22.14 -6.64
N ASP A 93 5.99 22.84 -5.96
CA ASP A 93 4.59 22.98 -6.36
C ASP A 93 4.47 23.99 -7.52
N PRO A 94 4.00 23.59 -8.71
CA PRO A 94 3.93 24.47 -9.87
C PRO A 94 2.91 25.62 -9.72
N GLU A 95 1.97 25.55 -8.77
CA GLU A 95 0.99 26.62 -8.54
C GLU A 95 1.54 27.72 -7.61
N THR A 96 2.47 27.37 -6.71
CA THR A 96 2.97 28.29 -5.66
C THR A 96 4.46 28.61 -5.75
N GLY A 97 5.25 27.76 -6.41
CA GLY A 97 6.72 27.82 -6.43
C GLY A 97 7.38 27.38 -5.12
N GLU A 98 6.60 26.88 -4.15
CA GLU A 98 7.11 26.43 -2.86
C GLU A 98 7.51 24.95 -2.91
N CYS A 99 8.52 24.59 -2.12
CA CYS A 99 8.85 23.18 -1.92
C CYS A 99 7.83 22.54 -0.99
N VAL A 100 7.16 21.49 -1.49
CA VAL A 100 6.14 20.72 -0.78
C VAL A 100 6.58 19.26 -0.70
N SER A 101 6.13 18.53 0.32
CA SER A 101 6.47 17.10 0.43
C SER A 101 6.03 16.32 -0.81
N GLU A 102 6.87 15.40 -1.27
CA GLU A 102 6.54 14.49 -2.36
C GLU A 102 5.45 13.52 -1.88
N TYR A 103 4.21 13.77 -2.28
CA TYR A 103 3.11 12.84 -2.01
C TYR A 103 3.11 11.74 -3.06
N THR A 104 3.22 10.50 -2.60
CA THR A 104 3.04 9.32 -3.44
C THR A 104 1.74 8.60 -3.05
N ALA A 105 1.30 7.62 -3.83
CA ALA A 105 0.17 6.80 -3.43
C ALA A 105 0.56 5.90 -2.25
N PRO A 106 -0.24 5.82 -1.16
CA PRO A 106 0.08 4.96 -0.03
C PRO A 106 0.22 3.49 -0.44
N VAL A 107 1.18 2.79 0.16
CA VAL A 107 1.41 1.35 -0.05
C VAL A 107 1.10 0.59 1.23
N LEU A 108 0.29 -0.47 1.11
CA LEU A 108 0.02 -1.38 2.20
C LEU A 108 1.25 -2.25 2.49
N ILE A 109 1.81 -2.15 3.69
CA ILE A 109 3.03 -2.87 4.08
C ILE A 109 2.80 -3.96 5.13
N GLU A 110 1.74 -3.86 5.94
CA GLU A 110 1.38 -4.88 6.92
C GLU A 110 -0.13 -5.02 7.06
N ALA A 111 -0.60 -6.25 7.28
CA ALA A 111 -1.97 -6.53 7.66
C ALA A 111 -1.98 -7.49 8.85
N SER A 112 -2.89 -7.31 9.79
CA SER A 112 -3.02 -8.20 10.95
C SER A 112 -4.48 -8.39 11.37
N SER A 113 -4.75 -9.56 11.95
CA SER A 113 -6.00 -9.89 12.64
C SER A 113 -5.78 -9.75 14.14
N VAL A 114 -6.43 -8.75 14.74
CA VAL A 114 -6.30 -8.37 16.14
C VAL A 114 -7.54 -8.81 16.91
N MET A 115 -7.32 -9.43 18.06
CA MET A 115 -8.37 -9.78 19.01
C MET A 115 -7.97 -9.32 20.41
N THR A 116 -8.99 -8.95 21.19
CA THR A 116 -8.83 -8.55 22.58
C THR A 116 -9.01 -9.78 23.47
N HIS A 117 -7.98 -10.16 24.23
CA HIS A 117 -7.97 -11.33 25.10
C HIS A 117 -8.35 -10.92 26.52
N GLY A 118 -9.57 -10.40 26.69
CA GLY A 118 -10.04 -9.87 27.97
C GLY A 118 -9.05 -8.88 28.61
N ALA A 119 -8.66 -9.14 29.85
CA ALA A 119 -7.69 -8.31 30.58
C ALA A 119 -6.22 -8.53 30.16
N ALA A 120 -5.92 -9.57 29.36
CA ALA A 120 -4.57 -9.80 28.84
C ALA A 120 -4.19 -8.83 27.71
N GLY A 121 -5.18 -8.14 27.14
CA GLY A 121 -4.98 -7.10 26.12
C GLY A 121 -5.08 -7.63 24.69
N ASP A 122 -4.57 -6.82 23.75
CA ASP A 122 -4.68 -7.08 22.32
C ASP A 122 -3.55 -7.97 21.82
N PHE A 123 -3.90 -9.00 21.05
CA PHE A 123 -2.92 -9.83 20.35
C PHE A 123 -3.25 -9.95 18.86
N ALA A 124 -2.21 -9.82 18.05
CA ALA A 124 -2.28 -9.80 16.60
C ALA A 124 -1.70 -11.08 15.98
N ILE A 125 -2.38 -11.60 14.96
CA ILE A 125 -1.81 -12.55 14.01
C ILE A 125 -1.52 -11.81 12.70
N ASN A 126 -0.28 -11.86 12.24
CA ASN A 126 0.10 -11.23 10.99
C ASN A 126 -0.50 -11.97 9.79
N LEU A 127 -1.14 -11.21 8.91
CA LEU A 127 -1.74 -11.69 7.69
C LEU A 127 -0.77 -11.45 6.54
N ASN A 128 -0.46 -12.51 5.80
CA ASN A 128 0.37 -12.37 4.61
C ASN A 128 -0.37 -11.53 3.57
N LEU A 129 0.32 -10.53 3.02
CA LEU A 129 -0.20 -9.70 1.92
C LEU A 129 -0.28 -10.44 0.59
N ALA A 130 0.31 -11.64 0.53
CA ALA A 130 0.34 -12.53 -0.62
C ALA A 130 0.18 -13.99 -0.18
N SER A 131 0.47 -14.93 -1.09
CA SER A 131 0.50 -16.36 -0.77
C SER A 131 1.73 -16.72 0.09
N PRO A 132 1.64 -17.69 1.02
CA PRO A 132 0.47 -18.49 1.38
C PRO A 132 -0.54 -17.71 2.24
N TRP A 133 -1.80 -18.15 2.24
CA TRP A 133 -2.84 -17.52 3.05
C TRP A 133 -2.58 -17.77 4.54
N SER A 134 -2.60 -16.72 5.36
CA SER A 134 -2.49 -16.87 6.82
C SER A 134 -3.70 -17.58 7.41
N ILE A 135 -3.57 -18.13 8.62
CA ILE A 135 -4.66 -18.75 9.37
C ILE A 135 -4.94 -17.91 10.62
N GLU A 136 -6.19 -17.46 10.77
CA GLU A 136 -6.70 -16.95 12.04
C GLU A 136 -7.41 -18.11 12.74
N SER A 137 -6.80 -18.57 13.83
CA SER A 137 -7.21 -19.76 14.57
C SER A 137 -8.11 -19.43 15.77
N ARG A 138 -8.31 -18.15 16.05
CA ARG A 138 -9.11 -17.69 17.18
C ARG A 138 -10.45 -17.16 16.70
N ARG A 139 -11.37 -17.02 17.64
CA ARG A 139 -12.62 -16.28 17.47
C ARG A 139 -13.04 -15.74 18.81
N GLU A 140 -13.26 -14.44 18.88
CA GLU A 140 -13.61 -13.81 20.14
C GLU A 140 -15.02 -14.22 20.64
N SER A 141 -15.08 -14.53 21.94
CA SER A 141 -16.24 -15.05 22.67
C SER A 141 -17.18 -13.95 23.17
N GLN A 142 -16.63 -12.78 23.53
CA GLN A 142 -17.35 -11.68 24.18
C GLN A 142 -17.73 -10.56 23.20
N ILE A 143 -16.84 -10.23 22.27
CA ILE A 143 -17.06 -9.23 21.23
C ILE A 143 -17.14 -9.99 19.92
N THR A 144 -18.25 -9.84 19.20
CA THR A 144 -18.55 -10.62 18.00
C THR A 144 -17.76 -10.13 16.78
N GLN A 145 -16.54 -9.60 16.98
CA GLN A 145 -15.85 -8.77 15.99
C GLN A 145 -14.38 -9.19 15.84
N HIS A 146 -14.00 -9.56 14.62
CA HIS A 146 -12.59 -9.51 14.23
C HIS A 146 -12.23 -8.04 13.97
N ARG A 147 -11.07 -7.58 14.46
CA ARG A 147 -10.49 -6.30 14.05
C ARG A 147 -9.34 -6.57 13.10
N PHE A 148 -9.38 -5.98 11.91
CA PHE A 148 -8.27 -6.02 10.99
C PHE A 148 -7.54 -4.69 11.00
N LYS A 149 -6.22 -4.73 11.17
CA LYS A 149 -5.36 -3.54 11.07
C LYS A 149 -4.54 -3.62 9.79
N PHE A 150 -4.42 -2.49 9.11
CA PHE A 150 -3.69 -2.33 7.86
C PHE A 150 -2.75 -1.16 8.02
N VAL A 151 -1.44 -1.42 7.94
CA VAL A 151 -0.39 -0.41 8.12
C VAL A 151 0.11 0.03 6.76
N PHE A 152 0.17 1.34 6.57
CA PHE A 152 0.68 1.97 5.36
C PHE A 152 2.06 2.57 5.62
N ASP A 153 2.84 2.71 4.56
CA ASP A 153 4.18 3.29 4.56
C ASP A 153 4.23 4.80 4.86
N GLN A 154 3.08 5.47 4.81
CA GLN A 154 2.94 6.90 5.05
C GLN A 154 1.58 7.24 5.69
N PRO A 155 1.40 8.46 6.22
CA PRO A 155 0.11 8.96 6.67
C PRO A 155 -0.97 8.89 5.59
N ILE A 156 -2.21 8.58 5.99
CA ILE A 156 -3.33 8.36 5.05
C ILE A 156 -4.60 9.15 5.42
N ASP A 157 -5.40 9.43 4.40
CA ASP A 157 -6.81 9.81 4.53
C ASP A 157 -7.72 8.61 4.22
N ILE A 158 -8.66 8.33 5.13
CA ILE A 158 -9.60 7.21 5.04
C ILE A 158 -11.02 7.65 4.69
N SER A 159 -11.25 8.94 4.40
CA SER A 159 -12.58 9.51 4.16
C SER A 159 -13.33 8.81 3.02
N ASN A 160 -12.60 8.26 2.04
CA ASN A 160 -13.15 7.50 0.91
C ASN A 160 -12.78 6.01 0.97
N ALA A 161 -12.14 5.56 2.05
CA ALA A 161 -11.68 4.19 2.15
C ALA A 161 -12.86 3.22 2.22
N VAL A 162 -12.71 2.07 1.55
CA VAL A 162 -13.70 1.00 1.52
C VAL A 162 -13.01 -0.31 1.84
N VAL A 163 -13.56 -1.03 2.82
CA VAL A 163 -13.15 -2.39 3.16
C VAL A 163 -14.33 -3.34 2.95
N THR A 164 -14.16 -4.36 2.11
CA THR A 164 -15.17 -5.38 1.85
C THR A 164 -14.64 -6.78 2.16
N LEU A 165 -15.54 -7.66 2.59
CA LEU A 165 -15.21 -9.04 2.94
C LEU A 165 -16.00 -10.03 2.09
N SER A 166 -15.39 -11.18 1.76
CA SER A 166 -16.12 -12.30 1.13
C SER A 166 -17.08 -13.02 2.08
N HIS A 167 -16.83 -12.95 3.39
CA HIS A 167 -17.66 -13.55 4.43
C HIS A 167 -17.77 -12.60 5.63
N GLY A 168 -18.96 -12.52 6.23
CA GLY A 168 -19.27 -11.51 7.23
C GLY A 168 -19.49 -10.13 6.59
N SER A 169 -19.55 -9.09 7.42
CA SER A 169 -19.69 -7.72 6.94
C SER A 169 -18.97 -6.78 7.90
N HIS A 170 -18.29 -5.80 7.32
CA HIS A 170 -17.88 -4.60 8.05
C HIS A 170 -19.14 -3.82 8.44
N ASN A 171 -19.34 -3.53 9.72
CA ASN A 171 -20.40 -2.64 10.18
C ASN A 171 -19.79 -1.68 11.20
N GLY A 172 -19.47 -0.49 10.73
CA GLY A 172 -18.80 0.52 11.53
C GLY A 172 -18.24 1.62 10.64
N THR A 173 -17.73 2.65 11.30
CA THR A 173 -16.86 3.63 10.68
C THR A 173 -15.46 3.03 10.66
N LEU A 174 -14.78 3.09 9.51
CA LEU A 174 -13.35 2.84 9.46
C LEU A 174 -12.65 3.83 10.39
N THR A 175 -11.70 3.37 11.19
CA THR A 175 -10.98 4.24 12.14
C THR A 175 -9.50 4.27 11.81
N LEU A 176 -8.85 5.40 12.11
CA LEU A 176 -7.39 5.51 12.09
C LEU A 176 -6.84 5.34 13.49
N GLU A 177 -5.84 4.47 13.64
CA GLU A 177 -4.96 4.45 14.80
C GLU A 177 -3.63 5.13 14.40
N GLY A 178 -3.27 6.23 15.06
CA GLY A 178 -2.19 7.08 14.57
C GLY A 178 -2.57 7.74 13.24
N ASP A 179 -1.60 7.89 12.34
CA ASP A 179 -1.75 8.56 11.05
C ASP A 179 -1.68 7.58 9.86
N ASN A 180 -1.17 6.36 10.05
CA ASN A 180 -0.93 5.40 8.98
C ASN A 180 -1.55 4.00 9.19
N VAL A 181 -2.39 3.79 10.22
CA VAL A 181 -3.02 2.49 10.48
C VAL A 181 -4.53 2.56 10.32
N LEU A 182 -5.03 1.98 9.24
CA LEU A 182 -6.46 1.78 9.02
C LEU A 182 -6.94 0.57 9.82
N VAL A 183 -7.99 0.76 10.61
CA VAL A 183 -8.62 -0.30 11.41
C VAL A 183 -10.05 -0.52 10.92
N ALA A 184 -10.31 -1.76 10.48
CA ALA A 184 -11.65 -2.22 10.10
C ALA A 184 -12.18 -3.18 11.18
N THR A 185 -13.23 -2.75 11.87
CA THR A 185 -13.86 -3.54 12.93
C THR A 185 -15.12 -4.21 12.41
N MET A 186 -15.25 -5.52 12.61
CA MET A 186 -16.41 -6.27 12.12
C MET A 186 -17.67 -6.04 12.95
N ALA A 187 -18.82 -6.32 12.35
CA ALA A 187 -20.13 -6.16 12.99
C ALA A 187 -20.43 -7.19 14.07
N THR A 188 -21.19 -6.79 15.11
CA THR A 188 -21.96 -7.72 15.94
C THR A 188 -23.45 -7.63 15.59
N SER A 189 -23.96 -8.52 14.72
CA SER A 189 -25.40 -8.58 14.35
C SER A 189 -25.92 -7.32 13.59
N PRO A 190 -26.87 -7.46 12.63
CA PRO A 190 -27.40 -8.71 12.07
C PRO A 190 -26.36 -9.48 11.23
N ASN A 191 -25.21 -8.86 10.96
CA ASN A 191 -24.09 -9.49 10.28
C ASN A 191 -23.13 -10.08 11.32
N PRO A 192 -23.02 -11.41 11.46
CA PRO A 192 -22.09 -12.01 12.40
C PRO A 192 -20.64 -11.90 11.91
N ALA A 193 -19.69 -12.12 12.82
CA ALA A 193 -18.30 -12.39 12.50
C ALA A 193 -18.18 -13.36 11.29
N PRO A 194 -17.10 -13.25 10.50
CA PRO A 194 -16.82 -14.21 9.45
C PRO A 194 -17.00 -15.65 9.94
N LEU A 195 -17.60 -16.47 9.08
CA LEU A 195 -17.90 -17.86 9.42
C LEU A 195 -16.60 -18.62 9.70
N ASN A 196 -16.71 -19.64 10.53
CA ASN A 196 -15.61 -20.57 10.76
C ASN A 196 -15.44 -21.52 9.56
N ASN A 197 -14.22 -22.02 9.34
CA ASN A 197 -13.84 -22.92 8.25
C ASN A 197 -14.08 -22.32 6.85
N VAL A 198 -13.73 -21.04 6.68
CA VAL A 198 -13.89 -20.33 5.41
C VAL A 198 -12.61 -19.67 4.93
N CYS A 199 -12.61 -19.40 3.63
CA CYS A 199 -11.62 -18.61 2.92
C CYS A 199 -12.08 -17.15 2.92
N LEU A 200 -11.47 -16.33 3.77
CA LEU A 200 -11.74 -14.91 3.86
C LEU A 200 -10.88 -14.15 2.84
N THR A 201 -11.54 -13.34 2.03
CA THR A 201 -10.91 -12.34 1.16
C THR A 201 -11.31 -10.97 1.68
N ILE A 202 -10.33 -10.11 1.91
CA ILE A 202 -10.47 -8.73 2.34
C ILE A 202 -10.02 -7.85 1.18
N ASN A 203 -10.89 -6.98 0.67
CA ASN A 203 -10.51 -5.99 -0.34
C ASN A 203 -10.49 -4.61 0.29
N ILE A 204 -9.45 -3.83 -0.03
CA ILE A 204 -9.23 -2.46 0.45
C ILE A 204 -9.03 -1.56 -0.78
N SER A 205 -9.72 -0.43 -0.80
CA SER A 205 -9.60 0.60 -1.84
C SER A 205 -9.95 1.98 -1.29
N GLY A 206 -9.72 3.05 -2.05
CA GLY A 206 -10.16 4.40 -1.65
C GLY A 206 -9.33 5.07 -0.55
N VAL A 207 -8.24 4.44 -0.10
CA VAL A 207 -7.29 5.05 0.84
C VAL A 207 -6.39 6.00 0.06
N LYS A 208 -6.29 7.23 0.53
CA LYS A 208 -5.46 8.26 -0.09
C LYS A 208 -4.33 8.69 0.83
N ASP A 209 -3.36 9.41 0.29
CA ASP A 209 -2.45 10.19 1.09
C ASP A 209 -3.18 11.35 1.80
N VAL A 210 -2.51 12.02 2.74
CA VAL A 210 -3.13 13.11 3.54
C VAL A 210 -3.49 14.35 2.73
N SER A 211 -2.89 14.57 1.55
CA SER A 211 -3.30 15.65 0.64
C SER A 211 -4.58 15.31 -0.14
N GLY A 212 -5.00 14.05 -0.13
CA GLY A 212 -6.17 13.54 -0.84
C GLY A 212 -5.98 13.42 -2.36
N GLN A 213 -4.76 13.60 -2.86
CA GLN A 213 -4.44 13.62 -4.29
C GLN A 213 -4.13 12.23 -4.84
N TYR A 214 -3.40 11.40 -4.09
CA TYR A 214 -2.89 10.12 -4.55
C TYR A 214 -3.61 8.97 -3.83
N GLU A 215 -4.29 8.14 -4.59
CA GLU A 215 -5.01 6.96 -4.08
C GLU A 215 -4.18 5.69 -4.25
N MET A 216 -4.19 4.82 -3.23
CA MET A 216 -3.56 3.51 -3.31
C MET A 216 -4.16 2.66 -4.44
N ALA A 217 -3.36 1.75 -5.00
CA ALA A 217 -3.90 0.66 -5.80
C ALA A 217 -4.76 -0.27 -4.92
N PRO A 218 -5.89 -0.83 -5.41
CA PRO A 218 -6.71 -1.74 -4.63
C PRO A 218 -5.90 -2.95 -4.13
N ALA A 219 -5.99 -3.24 -2.83
CA ALA A 219 -5.28 -4.35 -2.19
C ALA A 219 -6.23 -5.49 -1.84
N VAL A 220 -5.75 -6.73 -1.96
CA VAL A 220 -6.50 -7.95 -1.63
C VAL A 220 -5.69 -8.81 -0.68
N ILE A 221 -6.21 -9.01 0.53
CA ILE A 221 -5.60 -9.85 1.57
C ILE A 221 -6.45 -11.10 1.74
N ARG A 222 -5.78 -12.22 1.98
CA ARG A 222 -6.44 -13.53 2.04
C ARG A 222 -6.04 -14.28 3.31
N ALA A 223 -7.04 -14.82 3.98
CA ALA A 223 -6.86 -15.60 5.20
C ALA A 223 -7.80 -16.79 5.25
N ARG A 224 -7.41 -17.83 5.98
CA ARG A 224 -8.23 -18.97 6.33
C ARG A 224 -8.68 -18.79 7.77
N LEU A 225 -9.98 -18.88 8.01
CA LEU A 225 -10.52 -18.82 9.36
C LEU A 225 -10.81 -20.24 9.79
N ILE A 226 -10.01 -20.78 10.71
CA ILE A 226 -10.12 -22.17 11.15
C ILE A 226 -9.96 -22.20 12.67
N LEU A 227 -11.08 -22.08 13.38
CA LEU A 227 -11.14 -22.05 14.82
C LEU A 227 -10.43 -23.26 15.42
N GLY A 228 -9.46 -22.99 16.28
CA GLY A 228 -8.70 -24.01 16.98
C GLY A 228 -7.56 -24.65 16.19
N ASP A 229 -7.23 -24.21 14.98
CA ASP A 229 -6.01 -24.65 14.26
C ASP A 229 -4.78 -23.87 14.76
N VAL A 230 -4.43 -24.08 16.02
CA VAL A 230 -3.40 -23.30 16.75
C VAL A 230 -1.98 -23.60 16.28
N ASN A 231 -1.76 -24.68 15.53
CA ASN A 231 -0.47 -24.99 14.90
C ASN A 231 -0.39 -24.55 13.42
N PHE A 232 -1.46 -23.94 12.89
CA PHE A 232 -1.54 -23.43 11.52
C PHE A 232 -1.32 -24.49 10.44
N SER A 233 -1.72 -25.73 10.69
CA SER A 233 -1.60 -26.84 9.74
C SER A 233 -2.61 -26.77 8.60
N GLY A 234 -3.66 -25.97 8.76
CA GLY A 234 -4.80 -25.89 7.86
C GLY A 234 -5.93 -26.85 8.18
N VAL A 235 -5.85 -27.60 9.28
CA VAL A 235 -6.84 -28.57 9.72
C VAL A 235 -6.91 -28.59 11.24
N ALA A 236 -8.03 -28.15 11.81
CA ALA A 236 -8.25 -28.28 13.25
C ALA A 236 -8.39 -29.76 13.63
N ASN A 237 -7.45 -30.30 14.42
CA ASN A 237 -7.43 -31.71 14.76
C ASN A 237 -6.94 -31.98 16.20
N ILE A 238 -6.66 -33.24 16.52
CA ILE A 238 -6.27 -33.66 17.87
C ILE A 238 -4.91 -33.10 18.31
N LEU A 239 -4.03 -32.77 17.37
CA LEU A 239 -2.73 -32.15 17.66
C LEU A 239 -2.93 -30.73 18.19
N ASP A 240 -3.85 -29.97 17.64
CA ASP A 240 -4.22 -28.65 18.16
C ASP A 240 -4.83 -28.75 19.55
N LEU A 241 -5.73 -29.71 19.75
CA LEU A 241 -6.32 -29.95 21.05
C LEU A 241 -5.26 -30.30 22.11
N SER A 242 -4.27 -31.11 21.74
CA SER A 242 -3.15 -31.45 22.59
C SER A 242 -2.26 -30.22 22.86
N ALA A 243 -2.08 -29.34 21.87
CA ALA A 243 -1.27 -28.13 22.02
C ALA A 243 -1.91 -27.16 23.01
N VAL A 244 -3.22 -26.86 22.86
CA VAL A 244 -3.99 -26.05 23.84
C VAL A 244 -3.91 -26.67 25.23
N LYS A 245 -4.02 -28.00 25.34
CA LYS A 245 -3.92 -28.71 26.62
C LYS A 245 -2.60 -28.43 27.36
N THR A 246 -1.50 -28.21 26.65
CA THR A 246 -0.20 -27.90 27.28
C THR A 246 -0.14 -26.51 27.89
N GLN A 247 -1.10 -25.63 27.57
CA GLN A 247 -1.09 -24.22 27.93
C GLN A 247 -2.21 -23.83 28.90
N ILE A 248 -3.06 -24.78 29.28
CA ILE A 248 -4.17 -24.52 30.21
C ILE A 248 -3.65 -23.97 31.54
N PHE A 249 -4.35 -22.97 32.06
CA PHE A 249 -4.02 -22.23 33.29
C PHE A 249 -2.73 -21.40 33.19
N ILE A 250 -2.16 -21.25 32.01
CA ILE A 250 -1.13 -20.26 31.73
C ILE A 250 -1.83 -19.02 31.20
N SER A 251 -1.45 -17.85 31.72
CA SER A 251 -2.00 -16.58 31.22
C SER A 251 -1.61 -16.33 29.76
N PRO A 252 -2.51 -15.76 28.94
CA PRO A 252 -2.16 -15.32 27.59
C PRO A 252 -1.03 -14.29 27.60
N SER A 253 -0.14 -14.39 26.62
CA SER A 253 1.03 -13.54 26.39
C SER A 253 1.37 -13.56 24.91
N ALA A 254 2.32 -12.71 24.48
CA ALA A 254 2.78 -12.68 23.09
C ALA A 254 3.29 -14.04 22.57
N ALA A 255 3.70 -14.96 23.45
CA ALA A 255 4.21 -16.28 23.08
C ALA A 255 3.14 -17.38 22.96
N ASN A 256 1.96 -17.19 23.56
CA ASN A 256 0.96 -18.26 23.72
C ASN A 256 -0.50 -17.81 23.56
N PHE A 257 -0.77 -16.55 23.19
CA PHE A 257 -2.13 -16.04 23.01
C PHE A 257 -2.96 -16.86 22.00
N ILE A 258 -2.33 -17.54 21.05
CA ILE A 258 -3.03 -18.38 20.05
C ILE A 258 -3.79 -19.56 20.68
N PHE A 259 -3.44 -19.94 21.91
CA PHE A 259 -4.11 -21.03 22.64
C PHE A 259 -5.33 -20.57 23.45
N ASP A 260 -5.50 -19.25 23.62
CA ASP A 260 -6.76 -18.62 24.05
C ASP A 260 -7.62 -18.45 22.79
N VAL A 261 -8.19 -19.58 22.36
CA VAL A 261 -8.90 -19.77 21.09
C VAL A 261 -10.19 -18.95 21.08
N ASP A 262 -10.84 -18.80 22.24
CA ASP A 262 -12.05 -18.01 22.37
C ASP A 262 -11.78 -16.53 22.76
N ALA A 263 -10.49 -16.15 22.88
CA ALA A 263 -10.01 -14.83 23.27
C ALA A 263 -10.68 -14.29 24.56
N SER A 264 -10.95 -15.17 25.52
CA SER A 264 -11.59 -14.80 26.78
C SER A 264 -10.65 -14.08 27.75
N GLY A 265 -9.34 -14.12 27.50
CA GLY A 265 -8.29 -13.66 28.41
C GLY A 265 -7.80 -14.74 29.37
N SER A 266 -8.10 -16.00 29.12
CA SER A 266 -7.68 -17.13 29.95
C SER A 266 -7.63 -18.41 29.13
N ILE A 267 -6.45 -19.02 29.01
CA ILE A 267 -6.30 -20.33 28.36
C ILE A 267 -6.87 -21.40 29.30
N ALA A 268 -8.05 -21.92 28.97
CA ALA A 268 -8.87 -22.75 29.82
C ALA A 268 -9.48 -23.95 29.09
N ILE A 269 -10.32 -24.70 29.80
CA ILE A 269 -11.06 -25.84 29.24
C ILE A 269 -12.06 -25.39 28.16
N LEU A 270 -12.49 -24.13 28.19
CA LEU A 270 -13.38 -23.55 27.19
C LEU A 270 -12.69 -23.49 25.81
N ASP A 271 -11.40 -23.16 25.75
CA ASP A 271 -10.62 -23.21 24.51
C ASP A 271 -10.50 -24.62 23.95
N MET A 272 -10.26 -25.61 24.83
CA MET A 272 -10.30 -27.01 24.41
C MET A 272 -11.67 -27.41 23.84
N ASN A 273 -12.76 -26.89 24.41
CA ASN A 273 -14.10 -27.16 23.91
C ASN A 273 -14.36 -26.45 22.58
N ALA A 274 -13.81 -25.24 22.38
CA ALA A 274 -13.84 -24.54 21.09
C ALA A 274 -13.13 -25.37 20.00
N VAL A 275 -11.91 -25.87 20.26
CA VAL A 275 -11.20 -26.77 19.33
C VAL A 275 -12.01 -28.05 19.08
N LYS A 276 -12.54 -28.69 20.13
CA LYS A 276 -13.37 -29.91 20.01
C LYS A 276 -14.59 -29.70 19.13
N SER A 277 -15.24 -28.55 19.26
CA SER A 277 -16.42 -28.20 18.47
C SER A 277 -16.12 -28.02 16.98
N ASN A 278 -14.84 -27.85 16.64
CA ASN A 278 -14.36 -27.68 15.27
C ASN A 278 -13.38 -28.77 14.82
N LEU A 279 -13.37 -29.95 15.45
CA LEU A 279 -12.51 -31.04 14.98
C LEU A 279 -12.84 -31.39 13.53
N PHE A 280 -11.78 -31.60 12.75
CA PHE A 280 -11.79 -31.80 11.31
C PHE A 280 -12.21 -30.56 10.50
N GLY A 281 -12.30 -29.40 11.13
CA GLY A 281 -12.52 -28.13 10.47
C GLY A 281 -11.38 -27.78 9.53
N THR A 282 -11.69 -27.43 8.29
CA THR A 282 -10.73 -27.03 7.27
C THR A 282 -11.33 -25.94 6.40
N ALA A 283 -10.47 -25.10 5.83
CA ALA A 283 -10.86 -24.17 4.77
C ALA A 283 -10.05 -24.48 3.51
N THR A 284 -10.69 -24.98 2.44
CA THR A 284 -10.01 -25.24 1.16
C THR A 284 -10.21 -24.05 0.25
N CYS A 285 -9.13 -23.35 -0.08
CA CYS A 285 -9.18 -22.11 -0.85
C CYS A 285 -8.73 -22.35 -2.31
N PRO A 286 -9.30 -21.61 -3.27
CA PRO A 286 -8.97 -21.72 -4.69
C PRO A 286 -7.56 -21.21 -5.03
#